data_AF-A0A229H244-F1
#
_entry.id   AF-A0A229H244-F1
#
_cell.length_a   1.000
_cell.length_b   1.000
_cell.length_c   1.000
_cell.angle_alpha   90.00
_cell.angle_beta   90.00
_cell.angle_gamma   90.00
#
_symmetry.space_group_name_H-M   'P 1'
#
loop_
_entity.id
_entity.type
_entity.pdbx_description
1 polymer ?
#
loop_
_entity_poly.entity_id
_entity_poly.type
_entity_poly.pdbx_seq_one_letter_code
_entity_poly.pdbx_strand_id
1 'polypeptide(L)' 'MDGAKRRRLMTLKVSRDGGRTWGAEVVFMSSDSLPALQSSVWPPCQCLRCVPKAVRPSTRA' A
#
# COMPACT_ATOMS: atom_id res chain seq x y z
N MET A 1 -16.34 23.60 -23.77
CA MET A 1 -15.90 22.21 -24.00
C MET A 1 -14.50 22.07 -23.44
N ASP A 2 -14.38 21.93 -22.12
CA ASP A 2 -13.08 21.87 -21.47
C ASP A 2 -12.39 20.54 -21.77
N GLY A 3 -11.40 20.60 -22.65
CA GLY A 3 -10.50 19.48 -22.89
C GLY A 3 -9.75 19.18 -21.60
N ALA A 4 -10.14 18.10 -20.91
CA ALA A 4 -9.48 17.64 -19.71
C ALA A 4 -8.02 17.31 -20.03
N LYS A 5 -7.12 18.30 -19.86
CA LYS A 5 -5.69 18.11 -20.03
C LYS A 5 -5.25 17.04 -19.04
N ARG A 6 -4.61 15.97 -19.55
CA ARG A 6 -3.98 14.94 -18.72
C ARG A 6 -2.94 15.59 -17.83
N ARG A 7 -3.28 15.86 -16.57
CA ARG A 7 -2.42 16.49 -15.59
C ARG A 7 -1.83 15.42 -14.68
N ARG A 8 -0.52 15.41 -14.46
CA ARG A 8 0.09 14.59 -13.42
C ARG A 8 -0.40 15.07 -12.06
N LEU A 9 -0.95 14.16 -11.26
CA LEU A 9 -1.47 14.43 -9.93
C LEU A 9 -0.49 14.00 -8.85
N MET A 10 0.08 12.80 -9.00
CA MET A 10 0.94 12.21 -7.98
C MET A 10 2.02 11.35 -8.62
N THR A 11 3.19 11.34 -8.00
CA THR A 11 4.26 10.38 -8.27
C THR A 11 4.50 9.57 -7.00
N LEU A 12 4.46 8.24 -7.11
CA LEU A 12 4.62 7.31 -6.00
C LEU A 12 5.79 6.37 -6.27
N LYS A 13 6.58 6.11 -5.22
CA LYS A 13 7.53 5.00 -5.15
C LYS A 13 7.29 4.27 -3.84
N VAL A 14 7.28 2.94 -3.88
CA VAL A 14 7.05 2.11 -2.69
C VAL A 14 8.35 1.40 -2.33
N SER A 15 8.74 1.53 -1.07
CA SER A 15 9.79 0.71 -0.45
C SER A 15 9.15 -0.43 0.33
N ARG A 16 9.75 -1.62 0.25
CA ARG A 16 9.31 -2.81 0.99
C ARG A 16 10.27 -3.23 2.11
N ASP A 17 11.37 -2.51 2.28
CA ASP A 17 12.47 -2.84 3.19
C ASP A 17 12.85 -1.68 4.12
N GLY A 18 11.87 -0.84 4.46
CA GLY A 18 12.05 0.27 5.39
C GLY A 18 12.78 1.47 4.79
N GLY A 19 12.70 1.67 3.48
CA GLY A 19 13.27 2.81 2.77
C GLY A 19 14.68 2.58 2.21
N ARG A 20 15.22 1.35 2.33
CA ARG A 20 16.58 1.04 1.84
C ARG A 20 16.62 0.93 0.32
N THR A 21 15.63 0.28 -0.26
CA THR A 21 15.43 0.20 -1.71
C THR A 21 14.03 0.68 -2.10
N TRP A 22 13.92 1.19 -3.32
CA TRP A 22 12.70 1.75 -3.86
C TRP A 22 12.37 1.07 -5.18
N GLY A 23 11.10 0.67 -5.33
CA GLY A 23 10.61 0.12 -6.60
C GLY A 23 10.52 1.17 -7.71
N ALA A 24 9.92 0.74 -8.83
CA ALA A 24 9.65 1.61 -9.97
C ALA A 24 8.77 2.80 -9.57
N GLU A 25 8.96 3.90 -10.30
CA GLU A 25 8.12 5.09 -10.19
C GLU A 25 6.76 4.84 -10.84
N VAL A 26 5.69 5.17 -10.12
CA VAL A 26 4.30 5.12 -10.60
C VAL A 26 3.78 6.55 -10.64
N VAL A 27 3.29 6.99 -11.80
CA VAL A 27 2.72 8.32 -12.00
C VAL A 27 1.21 8.20 -12.19
N PHE A 28 0.45 8.92 -11.39
CA PHE A 28 -1.00 9.02 -11.49
C PHE A 28 -1.39 10.30 -12.24
N MET A 29 -2.19 10.15 -13.28
CA MET A 29 -2.73 11.23 -14.09
C MET A 29 -4.20 11.49 -13.75
N SER A 30 -4.68 12.71 -14.03
CA SER A 30 -6.07 13.10 -13.82
C SER A 30 -7.09 12.33 -14.65
N SER A 31 -6.63 11.66 -15.70
CA SER A 31 -7.47 10.85 -16.59
C SER A 31 -7.46 9.36 -16.25
N ASP A 32 -6.71 8.95 -15.23
CA ASP A 32 -6.58 7.53 -14.90
C ASP A 32 -7.90 7.01 -14.32
N SER A 33 -8.39 5.91 -14.89
CA SER A 33 -9.52 5.18 -14.33
C SER A 33 -8.99 4.25 -13.24
N LEU A 34 -9.06 4.72 -12.00
CA LEU A 34 -8.64 3.94 -10.84
C LEU A 34 -9.79 3.04 -10.39
N PRO A 35 -9.51 1.77 -10.03
CA PRO A 35 -10.52 0.92 -9.42
C PRO A 35 -11.02 1.56 -8.12
N ALA A 36 -12.30 1.34 -7.81
CA ALA A 36 -12.88 1.80 -6.55
C ALA A 36 -12.05 1.27 -5.37
N LEU A 37 -11.88 2.12 -4.34
CA LEU A 37 -11.17 1.74 -3.13
C LEU A 37 -11.92 0.59 -2.45
N GLN A 38 -11.40 -0.64 -2.60
CA GLN A 38 -12.09 -1.84 -2.11
C GLN A 38 -12.07 -1.94 -0.58
N SER A 39 -11.04 -1.40 0.07
CA SER A 39 -11.01 -1.24 1.52
C SER A 39 -10.03 -0.13 1.94
N SER A 40 -10.28 0.48 3.09
CA SER A 40 -9.29 1.30 3.81
C SER A 40 -8.38 0.47 4.73
N VAL A 41 -8.58 -0.86 4.77
CA VAL A 41 -7.77 -1.78 5.57
C VAL A 41 -6.49 -2.07 4.80
N TRP A 42 -5.46 -1.27 5.09
CA TRP A 42 -4.13 -1.47 4.51
C TRP A 42 -3.53 -2.79 5.03
N PRO A 43 -2.83 -3.60 4.20
CA PRO A 43 -2.45 -4.96 4.60
C PRO A 43 -1.74 -4.94 5.95
N PRO A 44 -2.13 -5.82 6.89
CA PRO A 44 -1.52 -5.82 8.22
C PRO A 44 0.00 -5.98 8.07
N CYS A 45 0.79 -5.16 8.78
CA CYS A 45 2.25 -5.24 8.72
C CYS A 45 2.67 -6.68 9.03
N GLN A 46 3.38 -7.31 8.08
CA GLN A 46 3.90 -8.68 8.25
C GLN A 46 5.21 -8.71 9.05
N CYS A 47 5.64 -7.57 9.58
CA CYS A 47 6.81 -7.46 10.43
C CYS A 47 6.59 -8.21 11.76
N LEU A 48 7.67 -8.74 12.33
CA LEU A 48 7.67 -9.47 13.62
C LEU A 48 7.09 -8.68 14.80
N ARG A 49 6.99 -7.35 14.68
CA ARG A 49 6.36 -6.48 15.68
C ARG A 49 4.83 -6.49 15.63
N CYS A 50 4.25 -6.67 14.44
CA CYS A 50 2.81 -6.49 14.21
C CYS A 50 2.07 -7.82 13.98
N VAL A 51 2.75 -8.88 13.57
CA VAL A 51 2.14 -10.22 13.51
C VAL A 51 1.88 -10.73 14.94
N PRO A 52 0.66 -11.19 15.27
CA PRO A 52 0.39 -11.82 16.56
C PRO A 52 1.29 -13.04 16.71
N LYS A 53 2.05 -13.13 17.82
CA LYS A 53 2.71 -14.40 18.17
C LYS A 53 1.60 -15.44 18.31
N ALA A 54 1.69 -16.54 17.56
CA ALA A 54 0.79 -17.66 17.72
C ALA A 54 0.70 -18.00 19.21
N VAL A 55 -0.48 -17.82 19.79
CA VAL A 55 -0.73 -18.19 21.19
C VAL A 55 -0.53 -19.69 21.26
N ARG A 56 0.57 -20.14 21.86
CA ARG A 56 0.74 -21.56 22.18
C ARG A 56 -0.40 -21.94 23.12
N PRO A 57 -1.19 -22.99 22.85
CA PRO A 57 -2.17 -23.46 23.81
C PRO A 57 -1.42 -23.81 25.10
N SER A 58 -1.75 -23.08 26.16
CA SER A 58 -1.29 -23.36 27.51
C SER A 58 -1.98 -24.64 27.95
N THR A 59 -1.32 -25.79 27.80
CA THR A 59 -1.73 -27.01 28.48
C THR A 59 -1.56 -26.79 29.97
N ARG A 60 -2.62 -26.37 30.67
CA ARG A 60 -2.68 -26.45 32.13
C ARG A 60 -2.90 -27.91 32.48
N ALA A 61 -1.99 -28.44 33.30
CA ALA A 61 -2.07 -29.75 33.94
C ALA A 61 -3.24 -29.83 34.94
#